data_AF-A0A1F8VK54-F1
#
_entry.id   AF-A0A1F8VK54-F1
#
_cell.length_a   1.000
_cell.length_b   1.000
_cell.length_c   1.000
_cell.angle_alpha   90.00
_cell.angle_beta   90.00
_cell.angle_gamma   90.00
#
_symmetry.space_group_name_H-M   'P 1'
#
loop_
_entity.id
_entity.type
_entity.pdbx_description
1 polymer ?
#
loop_
_entity_poly.entity_id
_entity_poly.type
_entity_poly.pdbx_seq_one_letter_code
_entity_poly.pdbx_strand_id
1 'polypeptide(L)'
;MWSGLQWKFDLYQADKRPKPKVGRIVTAIKNRSVLDLKGMFRPPDGVNISIAEMRLVPQDFAAWDSVVPVGREFGSPDYERLAELDSLAFKTFGSMKRARRWLDAPHADLGGLPPEEVVKTARGFNTVKRLLRQMSAHKAKGSVVGAQ
;
A
#
# COMPACT_ATOMS: atom_id res chain seq x y z
N MET A 1 4.91 36.98 -0.98
CA MET A 1 6.05 36.87 -1.91
C MET A 1 7.38 36.46 -1.26
N TRP A 2 7.42 35.94 -0.01
CA TRP A 2 8.69 35.57 0.67
C TRP A 2 8.81 34.09 1.07
N SER A 3 7.75 33.29 0.93
CA SER A 3 7.72 31.88 1.32
C SER A 3 8.64 30.97 0.47
N GLY A 4 8.95 31.34 -0.77
CA GLY A 4 9.85 30.58 -1.65
C GLY A 4 11.35 30.77 -1.37
N LEU A 5 11.73 31.77 -0.56
CA LEU A 5 13.14 32.01 -0.19
C LEU A 5 13.54 31.33 1.12
N GLN A 6 12.58 31.08 2.02
CA GLN A 6 12.84 30.46 3.31
C GLN A 6 13.43 29.05 3.16
N TRP A 7 12.87 28.22 2.27
CA TRP A 7 13.37 26.85 2.09
C TRP A 7 14.80 26.81 1.51
N LYS A 8 15.16 27.78 0.66
CA LYS A 8 16.52 27.91 0.11
C LYS A 8 17.51 28.32 1.19
N PHE A 9 17.10 29.22 2.10
CA PHE A 9 17.89 29.62 3.25
C PHE A 9 18.09 28.46 4.24
N ASP A 10 17.03 27.70 4.53
CA ASP A 10 17.10 26.55 5.43
C ASP A 10 17.99 25.42 4.87
N LEU A 11 17.94 25.16 3.55
CA LEU A 11 18.85 24.23 2.88
C LEU A 11 20.31 24.70 2.93
N TYR A 12 20.56 25.99 2.66
CA TYR A 12 21.91 26.55 2.74
C TYR A 12 22.50 26.38 4.15
N GLN A 13 21.68 26.60 5.18
CA GLN A 13 22.09 26.41 6.57
C GLN A 13 22.27 24.94 6.94
N ALA A 14 21.51 24.01 6.36
CA ALA A 14 21.67 22.58 6.60
C ALA A 14 22.97 22.04 6.01
N ASP A 15 23.38 22.52 4.82
CA ASP A 15 24.63 22.11 4.17
C ASP A 15 25.88 22.62 4.90
N LYS A 16 25.77 23.77 5.58
CA LYS A 16 26.83 24.35 6.42
C LYS A 16 27.01 23.64 7.76
N ARG A 17 26.09 22.72 8.15
CA ARG A 17 26.21 21.98 9.41
C ARG A 17 27.25 20.86 9.25
N PRO A 18 28.19 20.71 10.22
CA PRO A 18 29.14 19.61 10.18
C PRO A 18 28.39 18.28 10.26
N LYS A 19 28.59 17.43 9.24
CA LYS A 19 27.98 16.09 9.20
C LYS A 19 28.54 15.24 10.36
N PRO A 20 27.70 14.51 11.11
CA PRO A 20 28.19 13.62 12.15
C PRO A 20 29.08 12.55 11.51
N LYS A 21 30.23 12.28 12.14
CA LYS A 21 31.13 11.21 11.70
C LYS A 21 30.42 9.87 11.94
N VAL A 22 29.89 9.26 10.90
CA VAL A 22 29.33 7.90 10.96
C VAL A 22 30.49 6.96 11.29
N GLY A 23 30.49 6.40 12.50
CA GLY A 23 31.45 5.39 12.91
C GLY A 23 31.35 4.20 11.97
N ARG A 24 32.46 3.81 11.34
CA ARG A 24 32.54 2.64 10.47
C ARG A 24 32.36 1.40 11.36
N ILE A 25 31.21 0.73 11.27
CA ILE A 25 31.04 -0.58 11.89
C ILE A 25 31.94 -1.55 11.12
N VAL A 26 33.12 -1.83 11.66
CA VAL A 26 34.00 -2.90 11.15
C VAL A 26 33.52 -4.19 11.82
N THR A 27 32.45 -4.79 11.30
CA THR A 27 32.20 -6.20 11.59
C THR A 27 33.29 -6.99 10.88
N ALA A 28 34.24 -7.51 11.65
CA ALA A 28 35.22 -8.48 11.18
C ALA A 28 34.52 -9.82 10.90
N ILE A 29 33.64 -9.85 9.89
CA ILE A 29 33.23 -11.11 9.28
C ILE A 29 34.44 -11.55 8.47
N LYS A 30 35.28 -12.40 9.05
CA LYS A 30 36.34 -13.10 8.32
C LYS A 30 35.66 -13.79 7.13
N ASN A 31 35.89 -13.28 5.92
CA ASN A 31 35.55 -13.95 4.69
C ASN A 31 36.36 -15.25 4.64
N ARG A 32 35.80 -16.34 5.17
CA ARG A 32 36.38 -17.68 4.99
C ARG A 32 36.11 -18.09 3.55
N SER A 33 37.10 -18.67 2.89
CA SER A 33 36.97 -19.06 1.49
C SER A 33 35.94 -20.19 1.37
N VAL A 34 35.29 -20.32 0.21
CA VAL A 34 34.33 -21.41 -0.08
C VAL A 34 34.98 -22.79 0.09
N LEU A 35 36.31 -22.86 -0.11
CA LEU A 35 37.13 -24.06 0.15
C LEU A 35 37.21 -24.42 1.64
N ASP A 36 37.28 -23.44 2.55
CA ASP A 36 37.32 -23.67 4.01
C ASP A 36 35.97 -24.16 4.56
N LEU A 37 34.88 -23.91 3.83
CA LEU A 37 33.53 -24.34 4.19
C LEU A 37 33.16 -25.71 3.59
N LYS A 38 34.00 -26.23 2.68
CA LYS A 38 33.73 -27.49 1.97
C LYS A 38 33.82 -28.67 2.95
N GLY A 39 32.68 -29.31 3.18
CA GLY A 39 32.57 -30.47 4.09
C GLY A 39 32.13 -30.16 5.52
N MET A 40 31.94 -28.88 5.88
CA MET A 40 31.37 -28.49 7.19
C MET A 40 29.86 -28.75 7.28
N PHE A 41 29.16 -28.69 6.15
CA PHE A 41 27.75 -29.03 6.04
C PHE A 41 27.65 -30.37 5.31
N ARG A 42 27.63 -31.46 6.06
CA ARG A 42 27.18 -32.74 5.52
C ARG A 42 25.65 -32.76 5.56
N PRO A 43 24.96 -33.06 4.45
CA PRO A 43 23.53 -33.32 4.51
C PRO A 43 23.28 -34.53 5.44
N PRO A 44 22.10 -34.61 6.09
CA PRO A 44 21.72 -35.76 6.90
C PRO A 44 21.81 -37.07 6.09
N ASP A 45 22.11 -38.16 6.78
CA ASP A 45 22.24 -39.48 6.15
C ASP A 45 20.97 -39.83 5.36
N GLY A 46 21.15 -40.24 4.10
CA GLY A 46 20.05 -40.56 3.17
C GLY A 46 19.59 -39.41 2.27
N VAL A 47 20.09 -38.18 2.45
CA VAL A 47 19.77 -37.04 1.58
C VAL A 47 20.90 -36.78 0.59
N ASN A 48 20.69 -37.15 -0.67
CA ASN A 48 21.57 -36.78 -1.77
C ASN A 48 20.99 -35.50 -2.42
N ILE A 49 21.74 -34.40 -2.42
CA ILE A 49 21.29 -33.14 -3.02
C ILE A 49 22.12 -32.93 -4.28
N SER A 50 21.53 -33.22 -5.44
CA SER A 50 22.17 -32.92 -6.72
C SER A 50 21.88 -31.48 -7.15
N ILE A 51 22.82 -30.86 -7.88
CA ILE A 51 22.59 -29.56 -8.54
C ILE A 51 21.41 -29.65 -9.51
N ALA A 52 21.17 -30.83 -10.09
CA ALA A 52 20.03 -31.11 -10.95
C ALA A 52 18.69 -31.01 -10.18
N GLU A 53 18.62 -31.54 -8.96
CA GLU A 53 17.44 -31.43 -8.10
C GLU A 53 17.21 -29.99 -7.60
N MET A 54 18.27 -29.23 -7.32
CA MET A 54 18.11 -27.81 -6.98
C MET A 54 17.61 -26.93 -8.13
N ARG A 55 17.81 -27.39 -9.38
CA ARG A 55 17.32 -26.72 -10.59
C ARG A 55 15.89 -27.10 -10.98
N LEU A 56 15.29 -28.08 -10.31
CA LEU A 56 13.85 -28.28 -10.37
C LEU A 56 13.23 -27.08 -9.66
N VAL A 57 12.89 -26.05 -10.46
CA VAL A 57 12.01 -24.97 -10.04
C VAL A 57 10.79 -25.64 -9.44
N PRO A 58 10.49 -25.46 -8.14
CA PRO A 58 9.32 -26.06 -7.53
C PRO A 58 8.12 -25.71 -8.41
N GLN A 59 7.34 -26.72 -8.77
CA GLN A 59 6.10 -26.56 -9.55
C GLN A 59 5.18 -25.49 -8.96
N ASP A 60 5.35 -25.22 -7.66
CA ASP A 60 4.73 -24.13 -6.90
C ASP A 60 4.98 -22.73 -7.48
N PHE A 61 6.13 -22.44 -8.11
CA PHE A 61 6.40 -21.13 -8.73
C PHE A 61 5.44 -20.83 -9.88
N ALA A 62 5.02 -21.84 -10.65
CA ALA A 62 4.00 -21.66 -11.68
C ALA A 62 2.62 -21.33 -11.07
N ALA A 63 2.34 -21.78 -9.85
CA ALA A 63 1.12 -21.41 -9.15
C ALA A 63 1.11 -19.93 -8.77
N TRP A 64 2.26 -19.35 -8.39
CA TRP A 64 2.41 -17.91 -8.12
C TRP A 64 2.12 -17.05 -9.36
N ASP A 65 2.55 -17.49 -10.55
CA ASP A 65 2.29 -16.78 -11.82
C ASP A 65 0.81 -16.87 -12.27
N SER A 66 0.03 -17.81 -11.71
CA SER A 66 -1.38 -18.01 -12.02
C SER A 66 -2.35 -17.27 -11.10
N VAL A 67 -1.85 -16.66 -10.02
CA VAL A 67 -2.69 -15.92 -9.07
C VAL A 67 -3.17 -14.64 -9.72
N VAL A 68 -4.47 -14.59 -10.06
CA VAL A 68 -5.10 -13.35 -10.55
C VAL A 68 -5.12 -12.35 -9.40
N PRO A 69 -4.56 -11.14 -9.57
CA PRO A 69 -4.62 -10.12 -8.54
C PRO A 69 -6.08 -9.73 -8.29
N VAL A 70 -6.52 -9.77 -7.03
CA VAL A 70 -7.90 -9.52 -6.64
C VAL A 70 -8.03 -8.22 -5.83
N GLY A 71 -9.13 -7.50 -6.04
CA GLY A 71 -9.46 -6.32 -5.22
C GLY A 71 -8.54 -5.12 -5.49
N ARG A 72 -7.77 -4.68 -4.50
CA ARG A 72 -7.01 -3.41 -4.52
C ARG A 72 -5.59 -3.56 -5.08
N GLU A 73 -5.24 -4.73 -5.59
CA GLU A 73 -3.94 -5.00 -6.18
C GLU A 73 -3.85 -4.43 -7.60
N PHE A 74 -2.69 -3.86 -7.92
CA PHE A 74 -2.43 -3.31 -9.24
C PHE A 74 -2.56 -4.42 -10.31
N GLY A 75 -3.34 -4.15 -11.36
CA GLY A 75 -3.63 -5.13 -12.42
C GLY A 75 -4.91 -5.95 -12.20
N SER A 76 -5.60 -5.78 -11.07
CA SER A 76 -6.93 -6.37 -10.89
C SER A 76 -7.97 -5.64 -11.75
N PRO A 77 -9.03 -6.32 -12.22
CA PRO A 77 -10.17 -5.66 -12.87
C PRO A 77 -10.90 -4.65 -11.96
N ASP A 78 -10.75 -4.81 -10.64
CA ASP A 78 -11.42 -4.01 -9.62
C ASP A 78 -10.61 -2.79 -9.18
N TYR A 79 -9.33 -2.72 -9.54
CA TYR A 79 -8.39 -1.72 -9.05
C TYR A 79 -8.87 -0.30 -9.32
N GLU A 80 -9.18 0.01 -10.59
CA GLU A 80 -9.64 1.34 -11.01
C GLU A 80 -10.95 1.74 -10.31
N ARG A 81 -11.86 0.78 -10.15
CA ARG A 81 -13.15 1.00 -9.49
C ARG A 81 -12.95 1.33 -8.00
N LEU A 82 -12.10 0.59 -7.30
CA LEU A 82 -11.81 0.81 -5.88
C LEU A 82 -10.96 2.07 -5.66
N ALA A 83 -10.06 2.40 -6.59
CA ALA A 83 -9.31 3.65 -6.56
C ALA A 83 -10.23 4.87 -6.75
N GLU A 84 -11.20 4.80 -7.66
CA GLU A 84 -12.21 5.86 -7.83
C GLU A 84 -13.08 6.01 -6.57
N LEU A 85 -13.45 4.90 -5.91
CA LEU A 85 -14.21 4.94 -4.66
C LEU A 85 -13.48 5.72 -3.57
N ASP A 86 -12.20 5.41 -3.34
CA ASP A 86 -11.39 6.09 -2.34
C ASP A 86 -11.24 7.57 -2.62
N SER A 87 -11.01 7.92 -3.89
CA SER A 87 -10.95 9.32 -4.35
C SER A 87 -12.23 10.08 -4.03
N LEU A 88 -13.39 9.48 -4.28
CA LEU A 88 -14.69 10.08 -3.98
C LEU A 88 -14.94 10.18 -2.47
N ALA A 89 -14.67 9.12 -1.71
CA ALA A 89 -14.85 9.12 -0.28
C ALA A 89 -13.92 10.16 0.40
N PHE A 90 -12.67 10.24 -0.04
CA PHE A 90 -11.73 11.27 0.42
C PHE A 90 -12.25 12.69 0.13
N LYS A 91 -12.76 12.95 -1.08
CA LYS A 91 -13.35 14.26 -1.43
C LYS A 91 -14.54 14.62 -0.55
N THR A 92 -15.40 13.65 -0.22
CA THR A 92 -16.58 13.87 0.62
C THR A 92 -16.21 14.15 2.08
N PHE A 93 -15.34 13.32 2.66
CA PHE A 93 -15.02 13.37 4.09
C PHE A 93 -13.81 14.25 4.45
N GLY A 94 -12.95 14.58 3.48
CA GLY A 94 -11.72 15.36 3.67
C GLY A 94 -10.63 14.67 4.51
N SER A 95 -10.82 13.40 4.86
CA SER A 95 -9.90 12.62 5.69
C SER A 95 -10.01 11.14 5.34
N MET A 96 -8.88 10.52 5.02
CA MET A 96 -8.83 9.10 4.66
C MET A 96 -9.30 8.19 5.81
N LYS A 97 -8.99 8.55 7.06
CA LYS A 97 -9.45 7.80 8.24
C LYS A 97 -10.97 7.83 8.40
N ARG A 98 -11.61 8.97 8.09
CA ARG A 98 -13.08 9.11 8.14
C ARG A 98 -13.74 8.40 6.97
N ALA A 99 -13.15 8.53 5.77
CA ALA A 99 -13.59 7.80 4.58
C ALA A 99 -13.57 6.28 4.83
N ARG A 100 -12.46 5.75 5.36
CA ARG A 100 -12.33 4.32 5.65
C ARG A 100 -13.36 3.84 6.67
N ARG A 101 -13.52 4.56 7.78
CA ARG A 101 -14.55 4.24 8.79
C ARG A 101 -15.96 4.21 8.20
N TRP A 102 -16.27 5.09 7.26
CA TRP A 102 -17.58 5.10 6.62
C TRP A 102 -17.75 3.96 5.60
N LEU A 103 -16.69 3.64 4.84
CA LEU A 103 -16.70 2.53 3.87
C LEU A 103 -16.82 1.15 4.54
N ASP A 104 -16.25 1.00 5.74
CA ASP A 104 -16.31 -0.22 6.54
C ASP A 104 -17.58 -0.31 7.41
N ALA A 105 -18.28 0.80 7.62
CA ALA A 105 -19.46 0.82 8.48
C ALA A 105 -20.71 0.31 7.72
N PRO A 106 -21.55 -0.53 8.36
CA PRO A 106 -22.81 -0.94 7.78
C PRO A 106 -23.72 0.28 7.54
N HIS A 107 -24.34 0.34 6.36
CA HIS A 107 -25.18 1.46 5.95
C HIS A 107 -26.64 1.03 5.72
N ALA A 108 -27.59 1.74 6.32
CA ALA A 108 -29.02 1.40 6.24
C ALA A 108 -29.54 1.36 4.78
N ASP A 109 -29.20 2.37 3.99
CA ASP A 109 -29.59 2.45 2.56
C ASP A 109 -28.97 1.35 1.67
N LEU A 110 -28.01 0.61 2.20
CA LEU A 110 -27.34 -0.51 1.54
C LEU A 110 -27.79 -1.87 2.12
N GLY A 111 -28.94 -1.91 2.78
CA GLY A 111 -29.46 -3.13 3.41
C GLY A 111 -28.63 -3.57 4.62
N GLY A 112 -27.94 -2.64 5.29
CA GLY A 112 -27.06 -2.94 6.43
C GLY A 112 -25.69 -3.48 6.02
N LEU A 113 -25.38 -3.59 4.73
CA LEU A 113 -24.05 -3.96 4.27
C LEU A 113 -23.10 -2.77 4.28
N PRO A 114 -21.79 -3.00 4.50
CA PRO A 114 -20.79 -1.95 4.38
C PRO A 114 -20.61 -1.55 2.91
N PRO A 115 -20.43 -0.26 2.60
CA PRO A 115 -20.19 0.22 1.25
C PRO A 115 -19.08 -0.53 0.50
N GLU A 116 -18.02 -0.95 1.19
CA GLU A 116 -16.89 -1.70 0.62
C GLU A 116 -17.26 -3.09 0.09
N GLU A 117 -18.28 -3.73 0.67
CA GLU A 117 -18.79 -5.00 0.16
C GLU A 117 -19.69 -4.79 -1.06
N VAL A 118 -20.49 -3.72 -1.03
CA VAL A 118 -21.45 -3.43 -2.11
C VAL A 118 -20.76 -2.99 -3.40
N VAL A 119 -19.67 -2.22 -3.30
CA VAL A 119 -18.94 -1.75 -4.48
C VAL A 119 -18.33 -2.87 -5.32
N LYS A 120 -18.14 -4.10 -4.79
CA LYS A 120 -17.60 -5.26 -5.53
C LYS A 120 -18.33 -5.53 -6.86
N THR A 121 -19.59 -5.11 -6.96
CA THR A 121 -20.35 -5.16 -8.22
C THR A 121 -20.46 -3.78 -8.86
N ALA A 122 -20.45 -3.70 -10.20
CA ALA A 122 -20.61 -2.44 -10.92
C ALA A 122 -21.92 -1.70 -10.56
N ARG A 123 -23.01 -2.45 -10.32
CA ARG A 123 -24.28 -1.89 -9.87
C ARG A 123 -24.18 -1.28 -8.49
N GLY A 124 -23.59 -2.01 -7.54
CA GLY A 124 -23.38 -1.52 -6.18
C GLY A 124 -22.46 -0.31 -6.14
N PHE A 125 -21.45 -0.27 -7.00
CA PHE A 125 -20.57 0.88 -7.14
C PHE A 125 -21.30 2.16 -7.55
N ASN A 126 -22.19 2.09 -8.54
CA ASN A 126 -23.01 3.23 -8.94
C ASN A 126 -23.94 3.71 -7.80
N THR A 127 -24.47 2.79 -6.99
CA THR A 127 -25.29 3.14 -5.82
C THR A 127 -24.48 3.90 -4.78
N VAL A 128 -23.30 3.41 -4.40
CA VAL A 128 -22.43 4.07 -3.42
C VAL A 128 -21.91 5.41 -3.94
N LYS A 129 -21.57 5.50 -5.23
CA LYS A 129 -21.18 6.76 -5.90
C LYS A 129 -22.26 7.82 -5.83
N ARG A 130 -23.53 7.45 -6.04
CA ARG A 130 -24.67 8.36 -5.88
C ARG A 130 -24.83 8.84 -4.44
N LEU A 131 -24.69 7.94 -3.47
CA LEU A 131 -24.79 8.26 -2.04
C LEU A 131 -23.69 9.27 -1.62
N LEU A 132 -22.44 9.02 -1.99
CA LEU A 132 -21.32 9.93 -1.73
C LEU A 132 -21.53 11.32 -2.37
N ARG A 133 -22.07 11.37 -3.59
CA ARG A 133 -22.43 12.63 -4.25
C ARG A 133 -23.52 13.39 -3.49
N GLN A 134 -24.57 12.70 -3.05
CA GLN A 134 -25.63 13.31 -2.24
C GLN A 134 -25.07 13.88 -0.93
N MET A 135 -24.23 13.14 -0.22
CA MET A 135 -23.58 13.61 1.01
C MET A 135 -22.71 14.85 0.76
N SER A 136 -21.94 14.86 -0.34
CA SER A 136 -21.13 16.03 -0.71
C SER A 136 -21.97 17.26 -1.02
N ALA A 137 -23.14 17.08 -1.66
CA ALA A 137 -24.07 18.16 -1.99
C ALA A 137 -24.77 18.71 -0.74
N HIS A 138 -25.15 17.86 0.22
CA HIS A 138 -25.70 18.29 1.50
C HIS A 138 -24.69 19.10 2.32
N LYS A 139 -23.42 18.68 2.33
CA LYS A 139 -22.33 19.45 2.96
C LYS A 139 -22.16 20.83 2.33
N ALA A 140 -22.24 20.93 1.00
CA ALA A 140 -22.16 22.22 0.30
C ALA A 140 -23.34 23.14 0.66
N LYS A 141 -24.56 22.62 0.74
CA LYS A 141 -25.75 23.41 1.12
C LYS A 141 -25.74 23.86 2.57
N GLY A 142 -25.28 23.02 3.49
CA GLY A 142 -25.16 23.37 4.92
C GLY A 142 -24.11 24.43 5.23
N SER A 143 -23.08 24.56 4.39
CA SER A 143 -22.03 25.57 4.56
C SER A 143 -22.47 26.98 4.15
N VAL A 144 -23.55 27.13 3.38
CA VAL A 144 -24.04 28.43 2.88
C VAL A 144 -24.98 29.13 3.87
N VAL A 145 -25.59 28.39 4.80
CA VAL A 145 -26.59 28.92 5.75
C VAL A 145 -25.96 29.46 7.05
N GLY A 146 -24.65 29.26 7.26
CA GLY A 146 -23.93 29.66 8.48
C GLY A 146 -23.18 30.99 8.43
N ALA A 147 -23.40 31.82 7.41
CA ALA A 147 -22.76 33.13 7.26
C ALA A 147 -23.83 34.23 7.14
N GLN A 148 -24.45 34.59 8.26
CA GLN A 148 -25.20 35.83 8.44
C GLN A 148 -24.87 36.41 9.81
#